data_AF-A0A9J6EED0-F1
#
_entry.id   AF-A0A9J6EED0-F1
#
_cell.length_a   1.000
_cell.length_b   1.000
_cell.length_c   1.000
_cell.angle_alpha   90.00
_cell.angle_beta   90.00
_cell.angle_gamma   90.00
#
_symmetry.space_group_name_H-M   'P 1'
#
loop_
_entity.id
_entity.type
_entity.pdbx_description
1 polymer ?
#
loop_
_entity_poly.entity_id
_entity_poly.type
_entity_poly.pdbx_seq_one_letter_code
_entity_poly.pdbx_strand_id
1 'polypeptide(L)'
;MSTLTRARYTAGRISSILSVDCWQIGTCCFTVALPLFGALSLPLVFWMLATRAGVGPSLCCAAWTVIVLCLPLFCSSYQKFIWGKVVSARDERLKVISDMLATIRVVKMYAWEDALQENVTSFNERELKWLFRVNLLDAVLDCIYSSTSSVVCVD
;
A
#
# COMPACT_ATOMS: atom_id res chain seq x y z
N MET A 1 -33.84 -2.10 10.58
CA MET A 1 -32.83 -3.04 10.04
C MET A 1 -33.33 -4.45 10.25
N SER A 2 -33.33 -5.30 9.21
CA SER A 2 -33.78 -6.70 9.35
C SER A 2 -32.84 -7.49 10.26
N THR A 3 -33.33 -8.57 10.86
CA THR A 3 -32.55 -9.46 11.74
C THR A 3 -31.30 -10.02 11.05
N LEU A 4 -31.39 -10.32 9.74
CA LEU A 4 -30.27 -10.74 8.91
C LEU A 4 -29.19 -9.66 8.79
N THR A 5 -29.58 -8.38 8.65
CA THR A 5 -28.62 -7.27 8.61
C THR A 5 -27.94 -7.06 9.96
N ARG A 6 -28.65 -7.22 11.09
CA ARG A 6 -28.03 -7.16 12.44
C ARG A 6 -27.08 -8.32 12.72
N ALA A 7 -27.35 -9.51 12.17
CA ALA A 7 -26.45 -10.66 12.28
C ALA A 7 -25.15 -10.44 11.47
N ARG A 8 -25.24 -9.79 10.31
CA ARG A 8 -24.09 -9.51 9.44
C ARG A 8 -23.24 -8.31 9.91
N TYR A 9 -23.88 -7.28 10.47
CA TYR A 9 -23.22 -6.08 11.00
C TYR A 9 -23.37 -6.03 12.52
N THR A 10 -22.54 -6.81 13.22
CA THR A 10 -22.43 -6.74 14.69
C THR A 10 -21.91 -5.35 15.11
N ALA A 11 -22.27 -4.88 16.31
CA ALA A 11 -21.80 -3.59 16.83
C ALA A 11 -20.27 -3.44 16.78
N GLY A 12 -19.52 -4.51 17.06
CA GLY A 12 -18.05 -4.53 16.94
C GLY A 12 -17.52 -4.46 15.51
N ARG A 13 -18.26 -4.98 14.52
CA ARG A 13 -17.92 -4.85 13.09
C ARG A 13 -18.11 -3.41 12.63
N ILE A 14 -19.19 -2.77 13.06
CA ILE A 14 -19.49 -1.37 12.75
C ILE A 14 -18.43 -0.44 13.36
N SER A 15 -18.07 -0.63 14.64
CA SER A 15 -17.04 0.21 15.27
C SER A 15 -15.65 0.02 14.64
N SER A 16 -15.31 -1.21 14.22
CA SER A 16 -14.06 -1.48 13.51
C SER A 16 -14.00 -0.77 12.16
N ILE A 17 -15.05 -0.86 11.36
CA ILE A 17 -15.12 -0.17 10.06
C ILE A 17 -15.06 1.35 10.28
N LEU A 18 -15.86 1.89 11.20
CA LEU A 18 -15.86 3.32 11.51
C LEU A 18 -14.48 3.81 11.96
N SER A 19 -13.77 3.04 12.77
CA SER A 19 -12.43 3.41 13.25
C SER A 19 -11.42 3.51 12.09
N VAL A 20 -11.48 2.56 11.15
CA VAL A 20 -10.63 2.57 9.95
C VAL A 20 -10.98 3.76 9.05
N ASP A 21 -12.26 4.00 8.80
CA ASP A 21 -12.71 5.11 7.96
C ASP A 21 -12.34 6.47 8.56
N CYS A 22 -12.54 6.66 9.87
CA CYS A 22 -12.13 7.88 10.56
C CYS A 22 -10.63 8.14 10.45
N TRP A 23 -9.81 7.10 10.61
CA TRP A 23 -8.36 7.20 10.45
C TRP A 23 -7.96 7.56 9.01
N GLN A 24 -8.62 6.96 8.03
CA GLN A 24 -8.40 7.22 6.62
C GLN A 24 -8.77 8.66 6.24
N ILE A 25 -9.92 9.15 6.71
CA ILE A 25 -10.37 10.54 6.49
C ILE A 25 -9.38 11.52 7.10
N GLY A 26 -8.95 11.29 8.34
CA GLY A 26 -7.94 12.12 9.01
C GLY A 26 -6.64 12.19 8.20
N THR A 27 -6.19 11.05 7.68
CA THR A 27 -5.00 10.97 6.82
C THR A 27 -5.21 11.71 5.50
N CYS A 28 -6.35 11.54 4.83
CA CYS A 28 -6.70 12.24 3.59
C CYS A 28 -6.67 13.76 3.75
N CYS A 29 -7.20 14.29 4.85
CA CYS A 29 -7.18 15.73 5.12
C CYS A 29 -5.74 16.29 5.14
N PHE A 30 -4.79 15.54 5.69
CA PHE A 30 -3.39 15.94 5.71
C PHE A 30 -2.70 15.75 4.36
N THR A 31 -2.93 14.62 3.69
CA THR A 31 -2.21 14.26 2.47
C THR A 31 -2.67 15.04 1.23
N VAL A 32 -3.92 15.51 1.17
CA VAL A 32 -4.43 16.30 0.04
C VAL A 32 -3.75 17.67 -0.09
N ALA A 33 -3.27 18.25 1.01
CA ALA A 33 -2.56 19.52 0.98
C ALA A 33 -1.22 19.43 0.24
N LEU A 34 -0.49 18.32 0.40
CA LEU A 34 0.84 18.12 -0.19
C LEU A 34 0.91 18.28 -1.72
N PRO A 35 0.09 17.59 -2.53
CA PRO A 35 0.12 17.74 -3.99
C PRO A 35 -0.37 19.13 -4.43
N LEU A 36 -1.27 19.78 -3.69
CA LEU A 36 -1.74 21.14 -4.00
C LEU A 36 -0.60 22.16 -3.86
N PHE A 37 0.13 22.12 -2.75
CA PHE A 37 1.31 22.97 -2.55
C PHE A 37 2.46 22.60 -3.50
N GLY A 38 2.67 21.32 -3.80
CA GLY A 38 3.65 20.86 -4.79
C GLY A 38 3.36 21.38 -6.20
N ALA A 39 2.10 21.32 -6.64
CA ALA A 39 1.70 21.82 -7.95
C ALA A 39 1.87 23.35 -8.08
N LEU A 40 1.62 24.10 -7.01
CA LEU A 40 1.82 25.55 -6.99
C LEU A 40 3.30 25.96 -7.01
N SER A 41 4.17 25.19 -6.34
CA SER A 41 5.60 25.50 -6.21
C SER A 41 6.45 25.06 -7.41
N LEU A 42 6.08 23.98 -8.11
CA LEU A 42 6.77 23.49 -9.32
C LEU A 42 7.11 24.56 -10.37
N PRO A 43 6.17 25.41 -10.85
CA PRO A 43 6.47 26.42 -11.86
C PRO A 43 7.47 27.49 -11.36
N LEU A 44 7.40 27.83 -10.08
CA LEU A 44 8.32 28.79 -9.46
C LEU A 44 9.77 28.25 -9.47
N VAL A 45 9.94 26.97 -9.16
CA VAL A 45 11.24 26.28 -9.17
C VAL A 45 11.82 26.23 -10.57
N PHE A 46 11.02 25.89 -11.58
CA PHE A 46 11.49 25.89 -12.98
C PHE A 46 11.90 27.28 -13.47
N TRP A 47 11.17 28.31 -13.08
CA TRP A 47 11.52 29.69 -13.43
C TRP A 47 12.85 30.12 -12.80
N MET A 48 13.06 29.81 -11.52
CA MET A 48 14.35 30.04 -10.84
C MET A 48 15.49 29.24 -11.47
N LEU A 49 15.25 27.99 -11.86
CA LEU A 49 16.27 27.15 -12.48
C LEU A 49 16.68 27.67 -13.87
N ALA A 50 15.70 28.11 -14.69
CA ALA A 50 15.96 28.66 -16.02
C ALA A 50 16.79 29.94 -15.98
N THR A 51 16.59 30.79 -14.96
CA THR A 51 17.34 32.04 -14.79
C THR A 51 18.77 31.83 -14.28
N ARG A 52 19.03 30.78 -13.48
CA ARG A 52 20.35 30.54 -12.86
C ARG A 52 21.24 29.56 -13.64
N ALA A 53 20.67 28.48 -14.15
CA ALA A 53 21.41 27.40 -14.85
C ALA A 53 21.28 27.47 -16.39
N GLY A 54 20.44 28.37 -16.90
CA GLY A 54 20.14 28.48 -18.33
C GLY A 54 19.10 27.46 -18.83
N VAL A 55 18.75 27.58 -20.11
CA VAL A 55 17.64 26.81 -20.72
C VAL A 55 17.92 25.31 -20.89
N GLY A 56 19.19 24.92 -21.05
CA GLY A 56 19.59 23.53 -21.30
C GLY A 56 19.28 22.59 -20.13
N PRO A 57 19.86 22.81 -18.93
CA PRO A 57 19.60 21.99 -17.75
C PRO A 57 18.12 22.00 -17.33
N SER A 58 17.45 23.15 -17.47
CA SER A 58 16.03 23.29 -17.14
C SER A 58 15.12 22.37 -17.96
N LEU A 59 15.41 22.16 -19.25
CA LEU A 59 14.65 21.25 -20.11
C LEU A 59 14.84 19.78 -19.71
N CYS A 60 16.07 19.39 -19.34
CA CYS A 60 16.37 18.05 -18.87
C CYS A 60 15.64 17.72 -17.56
N CYS A 61 15.68 18.64 -16.59
CA CYS A 61 14.93 18.50 -15.33
C CYS A 61 13.42 18.43 -15.56
N ALA A 62 12.88 19.28 -16.44
CA ALA A 62 11.46 19.26 -16.79
C ALA A 62 11.06 17.90 -17.39
N ALA A 63 11.82 17.37 -18.34
CA ALA A 63 11.58 16.04 -18.91
C ALA A 63 11.63 14.93 -17.84
N TRP A 64 12.63 14.96 -16.94
CA TRP A 64 12.76 13.99 -15.86
C TRP A 64 11.56 14.03 -14.90
N THR A 65 11.15 15.21 -14.45
CA THR A 65 10.00 15.35 -13.53
C THR A 65 8.69 14.83 -14.14
N VAL A 66 8.45 15.04 -15.45
CA VAL A 66 7.28 14.51 -16.14
C VAL A 66 7.29 12.98 -16.16
N ILE A 67 8.44 12.36 -16.43
CA ILE A 67 8.60 10.90 -16.41
C ILE A 67 8.28 10.34 -15.01
N VAL A 68 8.81 10.97 -13.96
CA VAL A 68 8.58 10.57 -12.56
C VAL A 68 7.12 10.76 -12.15
N LEU A 69 6.44 11.80 -12.64
CA LEU A 69 5.00 12.02 -12.41
C LEU A 69 4.12 10.97 -13.11
N CYS A 70 4.52 10.52 -14.31
CA CYS A 70 3.78 9.52 -15.07
C CYS A 70 3.95 8.10 -14.50
N LEU A 71 5.13 7.75 -13.99
CA LEU A 71 5.46 6.42 -13.47
C LEU A 71 4.45 5.84 -12.46
N PRO A 72 4.04 6.54 -11.38
CA PRO A 72 3.08 6.01 -10.41
C PRO A 72 1.67 5.84 -10.99
N LEU A 73 1.29 6.64 -11.99
CA LEU A 73 -0.04 6.51 -12.62
C LEU A 73 -0.16 5.17 -13.36
N PHE A 74 0.90 4.76 -14.06
CA PHE A 74 0.95 3.46 -14.72
C PHE A 74 1.12 2.31 -13.71
N CYS A 75 1.96 2.47 -12.70
CA CYS A 75 2.21 1.44 -11.69
C CYS A 75 1.04 1.22 -10.73
N SER A 76 0.20 2.24 -10.48
CA SER A 76 -0.89 2.17 -9.49
C SER A 76 -1.87 1.03 -9.79
N SER A 77 -2.23 0.82 -11.05
CA SER A 77 -3.13 -0.28 -11.45
C SER A 77 -2.53 -1.65 -11.14
N TYR A 78 -1.22 -1.80 -11.38
CA TYR A 78 -0.50 -3.04 -11.10
C TYR A 78 -0.33 -3.26 -9.59
N GLN A 79 0.02 -2.21 -8.84
CA GLN A 79 0.07 -2.24 -7.37
C GLN A 79 -1.26 -2.69 -6.77
N LYS A 80 -2.37 -2.09 -7.21
CA LYS A 80 -3.73 -2.45 -6.75
C LYS A 80 -4.04 -3.92 -7.02
N PHE A 81 -3.67 -4.43 -8.19
CA PHE A 81 -3.87 -5.83 -8.53
C PHE A 81 -3.10 -6.77 -7.60
N ILE A 82 -1.82 -6.51 -7.34
CA ILE A 82 -1.01 -7.34 -6.44
C ILE A 82 -1.50 -7.20 -4.99
N TRP A 83 -1.82 -5.99 -4.54
CA TRP A 83 -2.42 -5.76 -3.22
C TRP A 83 -3.71 -6.56 -3.03
N GLY A 84 -4.56 -6.68 -4.06
CA GLY A 84 -5.74 -7.54 -4.03
C GLY A 84 -5.39 -9.02 -3.79
N LYS A 85 -4.29 -9.52 -4.38
CA LYS A 85 -3.80 -10.88 -4.13
C LYS A 85 -3.26 -11.07 -2.72
N VAL A 86 -2.54 -10.08 -2.19
CA VAL A 86 -2.06 -10.08 -0.80
C VAL A 86 -3.22 -10.16 0.18
N VAL A 87 -4.24 -9.31 0.01
CA VAL A 87 -5.42 -9.29 0.87
C VAL A 87 -6.18 -10.61 0.79
N SER A 88 -6.36 -11.16 -0.42
CA SER A 88 -7.01 -12.46 -0.60
C SER A 88 -6.26 -13.61 0.09
N ALA A 89 -4.92 -13.63 0.00
CA ALA A 89 -4.10 -14.66 0.66
C ALA A 89 -4.15 -14.52 2.19
N ARG A 90 -4.14 -13.28 2.70
CA ARG A 90 -4.31 -12.99 4.12
C ARG A 90 -5.67 -13.47 4.64
N ASP A 91 -6.75 -13.19 3.90
CA ASP A 91 -8.10 -13.61 4.28
C ASP A 91 -8.23 -15.14 4.33
N GLU A 92 -7.61 -15.85 3.38
CA GLU A 92 -7.54 -17.32 3.38
C GLU A 92 -6.84 -17.85 4.63
N ARG A 93 -5.67 -17.30 4.98
CA ARG A 93 -4.93 -17.67 6.21
C ARG A 93 -5.76 -17.42 7.46
N LEU A 94 -6.40 -16.25 7.57
CA LEU A 94 -7.21 -15.90 8.74
C LEU A 94 -8.45 -16.78 8.88
N LYS A 95 -9.09 -17.14 7.76
CA LYS A 95 -10.23 -18.06 7.76
C LYS A 95 -9.82 -19.43 8.30
N VAL A 96 -8.73 -19.99 7.76
CA VAL A 96 -8.19 -21.28 8.19
C VAL A 96 -7.87 -21.27 9.69
N ILE A 97 -7.19 -20.24 10.19
CA ILE A 97 -6.89 -20.11 11.62
C ILE A 97 -8.18 -20.01 12.46
N SER A 98 -9.18 -19.26 12.00
CA SER A 98 -10.47 -19.12 12.69
C SER A 98 -11.20 -20.46 12.80
N ASP A 99 -11.27 -21.23 11.71
CA ASP A 99 -11.91 -22.55 11.69
C ASP A 99 -11.18 -23.55 12.61
N MET A 100 -9.85 -23.45 12.68
CA MET A 100 -9.01 -24.26 13.57
C MET A 100 -9.22 -23.91 15.04
N LEU A 101 -9.30 -22.62 15.38
CA LEU A 101 -9.59 -22.16 16.74
C LEU A 101 -10.97 -22.64 17.22
N ALA A 102 -11.96 -22.69 16.33
CA ALA A 102 -13.28 -23.22 16.64
C ALA A 102 -13.25 -24.74 16.95
N THR A 103 -12.29 -25.49 16.39
CA THR A 103 -12.16 -26.95 16.53
C THR A 103 -10.97 -27.40 17.40
N ILE A 104 -10.41 -26.50 18.21
CA ILE A 104 -9.16 -26.71 18.95
C ILE A 104 -9.14 -27.96 19.87
N ARG A 105 -10.28 -28.34 20.45
CA ARG A 105 -10.37 -29.51 21.34
C ARG A 105 -10.11 -30.82 20.59
N VAL A 106 -10.56 -30.92 19.35
CA VAL A 106 -10.38 -32.09 18.49
C VAL A 106 -8.92 -32.19 18.06
N VAL A 107 -8.33 -31.07 17.64
CA VAL A 107 -6.91 -31.00 17.25
C VAL A 107 -6.01 -31.53 18.38
N LYS A 108 -6.26 -31.10 19.62
CA LYS A 108 -5.52 -31.58 20.79
C LYS A 108 -5.73 -33.06 21.12
N MET A 109 -6.95 -33.57 20.93
CA MET A 109 -7.25 -34.99 21.17
C MET A 109 -6.51 -35.92 20.22
N TYR A 110 -6.28 -35.49 18.97
CA TYR A 110 -5.59 -36.27 17.94
C TYR A 110 -4.12 -35.89 17.74
N ALA A 111 -3.57 -34.98 18.57
CA ALA A 111 -2.21 -34.45 18.43
C ALA A 111 -1.89 -33.93 17.02
N TRP A 112 -2.87 -33.31 16.34
CA TRP A 112 -2.70 -32.76 14.98
C TRP A 112 -1.98 -31.41 14.94
N GLU A 113 -1.34 -30.98 16.04
CA GLU A 113 -0.73 -29.65 16.16
C GLU A 113 0.41 -29.43 15.15
N ASP A 114 1.24 -30.45 14.90
CA ASP A 114 2.35 -30.37 13.93
C ASP A 114 1.85 -30.24 12.48
N ALA A 115 0.87 -31.09 12.10
CA ALA A 115 0.25 -31.02 10.77
C ALA A 115 -0.50 -29.70 10.54
N LEU A 116 -1.02 -29.11 11.62
CA LEU A 116 -1.64 -27.80 11.60
C LEU A 116 -0.63 -26.69 11.32
N GLN A 117 0.48 -26.75 12.04
CA GLN A 117 1.57 -25.79 11.92
C GLN A 117 2.14 -25.81 10.50
N GLU A 118 2.39 -26.99 9.94
CA GLU A 118 2.87 -27.14 8.57
C GLU A 118 1.88 -26.53 7.55
N ASN A 119 0.58 -26.82 7.70
CA ASN A 119 -0.46 -26.22 6.87
C ASN A 119 -0.43 -24.68 6.94
N VAL A 120 -0.45 -24.09 8.14
CA VAL A 120 -0.44 -22.63 8.32
C VAL A 120 0.85 -22.01 7.75
N THR A 121 2.00 -22.67 7.91
CA THR A 121 3.26 -22.19 7.31
C THR A 121 3.19 -22.17 5.78
N SER A 122 2.57 -23.16 5.15
CA SER A 122 2.39 -23.18 3.68
C SER A 122 1.51 -22.03 3.15
N PHE A 123 0.49 -21.61 3.92
CA PHE A 123 -0.31 -20.43 3.59
C PHE A 123 0.48 -19.14 3.80
N ASN A 124 1.24 -19.07 4.88
CA ASN A 124 2.08 -17.90 5.18
C ASN A 124 3.17 -17.69 4.12
N GLU A 125 3.83 -18.75 3.65
CA GLU A 125 4.81 -18.64 2.56
C GLU A 125 4.20 -18.09 1.27
N ARG A 126 2.96 -18.47 0.95
CA ARG A 126 2.23 -17.92 -0.19
C ARG A 126 1.92 -16.43 0.01
N GLU A 127 1.47 -16.03 1.21
CA GLU A 127 1.24 -14.63 1.57
C GLU A 127 2.53 -13.81 1.43
N LEU A 128 3.64 -14.30 2.00
CA LEU A 128 4.95 -13.66 1.96
C LEU A 128 5.49 -13.47 0.55
N LYS A 129 5.28 -14.42 -0.38
CA LYS A 129 5.68 -14.26 -1.78
C LYS A 129 4.97 -13.08 -2.45
N TRP A 130 3.68 -12.90 -2.20
CA TRP A 130 2.93 -11.76 -2.75
C TRP A 130 3.31 -10.46 -2.06
N LEU A 131 3.46 -10.47 -0.73
CA LEU A 131 3.93 -9.32 0.04
C LEU A 131 5.31 -8.86 -0.41
N PHE A 132 6.24 -9.77 -0.65
CA PHE A 132 7.58 -9.44 -1.12
C PHE A 132 7.54 -8.73 -2.48
N ARG A 133 6.69 -9.19 -3.41
CA ARG A 133 6.54 -8.54 -4.72
C ARG A 133 6.00 -7.12 -4.61
N VAL A 134 5.02 -6.89 -3.73
CA VAL A 134 4.49 -5.54 -3.47
C VAL A 134 5.58 -4.66 -2.88
N ASN A 135 6.22 -5.11 -1.80
CA ASN A 135 7.27 -4.33 -1.12
C ASN A 135 8.46 -4.04 -2.04
N LEU A 136 8.83 -4.99 -2.90
CA LEU A 136 9.89 -4.78 -3.89
C LEU A 136 9.52 -3.66 -4.85
N LEU A 137 8.27 -3.65 -5.34
CA LEU A 137 7.81 -2.62 -6.27
C LEU A 137 7.70 -1.26 -5.58
N ASP A 138 7.22 -1.22 -4.34
CA ASP A 138 7.20 0.00 -3.52
C ASP A 138 8.62 0.54 -3.28
N ALA A 139 9.57 -0.34 -2.92
CA ALA A 139 10.97 0.03 -2.73
C ALA A 139 11.62 0.59 -4.02
N VAL A 140 11.31 0.00 -5.18
CA VAL A 140 11.80 0.51 -6.48
C VAL A 140 11.26 1.92 -6.74
N LEU A 141 9.97 2.17 -6.48
CA LEU A 141 9.39 3.50 -6.62
C LEU A 141 10.03 4.51 -5.66
N ASP A 142 10.22 4.14 -4.39
CA ASP A 142 10.88 4.97 -3.39
C ASP A 142 12.34 5.32 -3.78
N CYS A 143 13.09 4.38 -4.33
CA CYS A 143 14.43 4.64 -4.86
C CYS A 143 14.42 5.67 -6.00
N ILE A 144 13.44 5.59 -6.91
CA ILE A 144 13.30 6.54 -8.03
C ILE A 144 12.95 7.94 -7.50
N TYR A 145 12.08 8.04 -6.49
CA TYR A 145 11.75 9.32 -5.85
C TYR A 145 12.94 9.93 -5.11
N SER A 146 13.67 9.13 -4.33
CA SER A 146 14.88 9.57 -3.62
C SER A 146 15.97 10.05 -4.59
N SER A 147 16.14 9.36 -5.72
CA SER A 147 17.09 9.75 -6.77
C SER A 147 16.74 11.09 -7.39
N THR A 148 15.45 11.40 -7.58
CA THR A 148 15.00 12.67 -8.16
C THR A 148 15.40 13.87 -7.30
N SER A 149 15.35 13.74 -5.96
CA SER A 149 15.83 14.80 -5.06
C SER A 149 17.33 15.04 -5.23
N SER A 150 18.12 13.99 -5.48
CA SER A 150 19.57 14.13 -5.67
C SER A 150 19.91 14.84 -6.98
N VAL A 151 19.21 14.54 -8.08
CA VAL A 151 19.43 15.15 -9.39
C VAL A 151 19.12 16.66 -9.40
N VAL A 152 18.14 17.10 -8.61
CA VAL A 152 17.77 18.52 -8.50
C VAL A 152 18.76 19.31 -7.62
N CYS A 153 19.51 18.64 -6.74
CA CYS A 153 20.46 19.26 -5.80
C CYS A 153 21.92 19.30 -6.29
N VAL A 154 22.24 18.86 -7.51
CA VAL A 154 23.62 18.97 -8.01
C VAL A 154 23.86 20.40 -8.50
N ASP A 155 24.74 21.09 -7.76
CA ASP A 155 25.27 22.45 -8.00
C ASP A 155 25.89 22.66 -9.40
#